data_AF-A0A0F9T182-F1
#
_entry.id   AF-A0A0F9T182-F1
#
_cell.length_a   1.000
_cell.length_b   1.000
_cell.length_c   1.000
_cell.angle_alpha   90.00
_cell.angle_beta   90.00
_cell.angle_gamma   90.00
#
_symmetry.space_group_name_H-M   'P 1'
#
loop_
_entity.id
_entity.type
_entity.pdbx_description
1 polymer ?
#
loop_
_entity_poly.entity_id
_entity_poly.type
_entity_poly.pdbx_seq_one_letter_code
_entity_poly.pdbx_strand_id
1 'polypeptide(L)'
;MSFPNRIYGDYGDEKVAQSTKIGGLPLGTAMELPDGRLFRQAKMSATAGVAGKVYIETAVVAGHGNVSGSGLICPTAVSVGDESIVLTVGGTGAVTLNQYAEGTLNMISGTGSGISYKIKSHAAAGTTVAVTINLEDNDSIAATIAAGTTTAGLRKNLYDEITIRPTGSAQVGPVIGVLPVAASASFYCWLQKTGPASCRVSATAIVIGQPVVASTGEAGMITAQVASTTAVIEEQMPIGIAMNVSAASEHSLVDLTIE
;
A
#
# COMPACT_ATOMS: atom_id res chain seq x y z
N MET A 1 -18.46 -12.83 10.41
CA MET A 1 -17.29 -13.68 10.73
C MET A 1 -16.15 -13.23 9.83
N SER A 2 -15.03 -12.77 10.41
CA SER A 2 -13.87 -12.29 9.64
C SER A 2 -13.10 -13.48 9.07
N PHE A 3 -12.63 -13.39 7.83
CA PHE A 3 -11.70 -14.39 7.26
C PHE A 3 -10.43 -14.48 8.13
N PRO A 4 -9.77 -15.65 8.23
CA PRO A 4 -8.48 -15.73 8.90
C PRO A 4 -7.50 -14.77 8.22
N ASN A 5 -7.02 -13.77 8.97
CA ASN A 5 -6.08 -12.76 8.47
C ASN A 5 -4.67 -13.32 8.26
N ARG A 6 -4.43 -14.59 8.66
CA ARG A 6 -3.17 -15.29 8.50
C ARG A 6 -3.42 -16.72 8.04
N ILE A 7 -2.66 -17.15 7.05
CA ILE A 7 -2.59 -18.52 6.54
C ILE A 7 -1.16 -19.06 6.70
N TYR A 8 -1.02 -20.38 6.70
CA TYR A 8 0.27 -21.06 6.70
C TYR A 8 0.48 -21.69 5.33
N GLY A 9 1.57 -21.33 4.67
CA GLY A 9 1.94 -21.85 3.35
C GLY A 9 3.04 -22.91 3.45
N ASP A 10 3.23 -23.66 2.37
CA ASP A 10 4.41 -24.51 2.18
C ASP A 10 5.44 -23.81 1.28
N TYR A 11 6.66 -24.33 1.25
CA TYR A 11 7.72 -23.78 0.41
C TYR A 11 7.34 -23.83 -1.06
N GLY A 12 7.44 -22.67 -1.73
CA GLY A 12 7.03 -22.51 -3.12
C GLY A 12 5.75 -21.68 -3.26
N ASP A 13 4.87 -21.68 -2.25
CA ASP A 13 3.64 -20.89 -2.27
C ASP A 13 3.94 -19.38 -2.37
N GLU A 14 5.06 -18.93 -1.80
CA GLU A 14 5.50 -17.53 -1.89
C GLU A 14 5.87 -17.09 -3.31
N LYS A 15 6.07 -18.04 -4.22
CA LYS A 15 6.42 -17.78 -5.63
C LYS A 15 5.21 -17.86 -6.56
N VAL A 16 4.01 -18.06 -6.01
CA VAL A 16 2.78 -18.09 -6.81
C VAL A 16 2.37 -16.67 -7.18
N ALA A 17 2.18 -16.44 -8.48
CA ALA A 17 1.56 -15.23 -9.03
C ALA A 17 0.50 -15.62 -10.06
N GLN A 18 -0.67 -14.99 -10.01
CA GLN A 18 -1.81 -15.36 -10.86
C GLN A 18 -2.77 -14.19 -11.10
N SER A 19 -3.63 -14.31 -12.11
CA SER A 19 -4.55 -13.24 -12.53
C SER A 19 -5.77 -13.05 -11.61
N THR A 20 -5.98 -13.94 -10.64
CA THR A 20 -7.07 -13.88 -9.65
C THR A 20 -6.51 -13.86 -8.23
N LYS A 21 -7.29 -13.37 -7.25
CA LYS A 21 -6.90 -13.39 -5.83
C LYS A 21 -6.44 -14.80 -5.43
N ILE A 22 -5.24 -14.90 -4.84
CA ILE A 22 -4.66 -16.20 -4.48
C ILE A 22 -5.52 -16.82 -3.39
N GLY A 23 -6.08 -18.01 -3.66
CA GLY A 23 -6.99 -18.70 -2.75
C GLY A 23 -8.32 -17.96 -2.50
N GLY A 24 -8.67 -16.95 -3.30
CA GLY A 24 -9.82 -16.08 -3.05
C GLY A 24 -9.68 -15.21 -1.79
N LEU A 25 -8.45 -15.07 -1.26
CA LEU A 25 -8.19 -14.33 -0.03
C LEU A 25 -8.28 -12.81 -0.25
N PRO A 26 -8.67 -12.03 0.77
CA PRO A 26 -8.59 -10.58 0.72
C PRO A 26 -7.15 -10.06 0.51
N LEU A 27 -7.02 -8.86 -0.03
CA LEU A 27 -5.73 -8.19 -0.10
C LEU A 27 -5.19 -7.89 1.31
N GLY A 28 -3.89 -8.08 1.50
CA GLY A 28 -3.23 -7.91 2.79
C GLY A 28 -3.29 -9.12 3.72
N THR A 29 -3.94 -10.23 3.34
CA THR A 29 -3.85 -11.48 4.11
C THR A 29 -2.38 -11.88 4.29
N ALA A 30 -1.99 -12.25 5.51
CA ALA A 30 -0.66 -12.71 5.82
C ALA A 30 -0.49 -14.20 5.48
N MET A 31 0.66 -14.56 4.93
CA MET A 31 1.10 -15.95 4.80
C MET A 31 2.42 -16.13 5.55
N GLU A 32 2.46 -17.11 6.44
CA GLU A 32 3.65 -17.49 7.20
C GLU A 32 4.19 -18.82 6.67
N LEU A 33 5.49 -18.87 6.38
CA LEU A 33 6.19 -20.10 6.00
C LEU A 33 6.75 -20.82 7.23
N PRO A 34 7.10 -22.13 7.13
CA PRO A 34 7.64 -22.89 8.27
C PRO A 34 8.97 -22.36 8.81
N ASP A 35 9.67 -21.52 8.06
CA ASP A 35 10.92 -20.86 8.46
C ASP A 35 10.71 -19.50 9.15
N GLY A 36 9.46 -19.08 9.37
CA GLY A 36 9.11 -17.81 10.01
C GLY A 36 9.09 -16.60 9.08
N ARG A 37 9.34 -16.77 7.77
CA ARG A 37 9.16 -15.66 6.81
C ARG A 37 7.69 -15.29 6.68
N LEU A 38 7.41 -14.00 6.67
CA LEU A 38 6.06 -13.44 6.53
C LEU A 38 5.88 -12.75 5.19
N PHE A 39 4.73 -13.03 4.57
CA PHE A 39 4.32 -12.47 3.29
C PHE A 39 2.94 -11.85 3.39
N ARG A 40 2.64 -10.87 2.52
CA ARG A 40 1.34 -10.23 2.40
C ARG A 40 0.84 -10.36 0.96
N GLN A 41 -0.42 -10.74 0.79
CA GLN A 41 -1.02 -10.80 -0.55
C GLN A 41 -1.20 -9.38 -1.09
N ALA A 42 -0.72 -9.14 -2.30
CA ALA A 42 -0.82 -7.87 -2.98
C ALA A 42 -1.17 -8.04 -4.46
N LYS A 43 -1.61 -6.96 -5.11
CA LYS A 43 -1.89 -6.90 -6.54
C LYS A 43 -0.94 -5.91 -7.20
N MET A 44 -0.28 -6.34 -8.27
CA MET A 44 0.55 -5.48 -9.11
C MET A 44 -0.30 -4.37 -9.76
N SER A 45 0.31 -3.19 -9.93
CA SER A 45 -0.25 -2.15 -10.79
C SER A 45 -0.32 -2.58 -12.27
N ALA A 46 -0.66 -1.67 -13.17
CA ALA A 46 -0.62 -1.88 -14.61
C ALA A 46 0.81 -2.13 -15.19
N THR A 47 1.84 -2.20 -14.33
CA THR A 47 3.22 -2.51 -14.71
C THR A 47 3.62 -3.87 -14.14
N ALA A 48 4.35 -4.66 -14.93
CA ALA A 48 4.89 -5.94 -14.48
C ALA A 48 5.93 -5.73 -13.36
N GLY A 49 5.87 -6.62 -12.36
CA GLY A 49 6.78 -6.62 -11.23
C GLY A 49 8.08 -7.37 -11.52
N VAL A 50 9.18 -6.81 -11.02
CA VAL A 50 10.52 -7.41 -11.04
C VAL A 50 10.84 -7.99 -9.66
N ALA A 51 11.39 -9.21 -9.64
CA ALA A 51 11.83 -9.87 -8.42
C ALA A 51 12.99 -9.12 -7.74
N GLY A 52 13.06 -9.23 -6.41
CA GLY A 52 14.11 -8.63 -5.58
C GLY A 52 14.09 -7.10 -5.50
N LYS A 53 13.01 -6.48 -5.98
CA LYS A 53 12.79 -5.03 -5.88
C LYS A 53 11.89 -4.68 -4.70
N VAL A 54 12.11 -3.50 -4.14
CA VAL A 54 11.30 -2.91 -3.07
C VAL A 54 10.06 -2.24 -3.67
N TYR A 55 8.89 -2.55 -3.09
CA TYR A 55 7.59 -2.02 -3.49
C TYR A 55 7.00 -1.11 -2.42
N ILE A 56 6.20 -0.16 -2.87
CA ILE A 56 5.45 0.81 -2.05
C ILE A 56 3.97 0.79 -2.43
N GLU A 57 3.14 1.36 -1.56
CA GLU A 57 1.74 1.68 -1.88
C GLU A 57 1.65 2.56 -3.13
N THR A 58 0.60 2.39 -3.92
CA THR A 58 0.27 3.31 -5.02
C THR A 58 0.05 4.74 -4.52
N ALA A 59 0.36 5.71 -5.38
CA ALA A 59 0.11 7.11 -5.11
C ALA A 59 -1.38 7.40 -4.87
N VAL A 60 -1.63 8.42 -4.05
CA VAL A 60 -2.96 9.02 -3.90
C VAL A 60 -3.41 9.59 -5.24
N VAL A 61 -4.67 9.34 -5.60
CA VAL A 61 -5.27 9.95 -6.78
C VAL A 61 -5.52 11.44 -6.49
N ALA A 62 -4.97 12.31 -7.35
CA ALA A 62 -5.13 13.75 -7.22
C ALA A 62 -6.62 14.14 -7.22
N GLY A 63 -7.02 14.93 -6.22
CA GLY A 63 -8.41 15.38 -6.05
C GLY A 63 -9.33 14.39 -5.32
N HIS A 64 -8.83 13.22 -4.88
CA HIS A 64 -9.60 12.27 -4.07
C HIS A 64 -9.21 12.30 -2.58
N GLY A 65 -8.58 13.38 -2.11
CA GLY A 65 -8.16 13.55 -0.72
C GLY A 65 -7.40 14.84 -0.46
N ASN A 66 -6.57 14.86 0.60
CA ASN A 66 -5.90 16.08 1.08
C ASN A 66 -4.76 16.59 0.16
N VAL A 67 -4.35 15.79 -0.83
CA VAL A 67 -3.33 16.21 -1.80
C VAL A 67 -3.98 17.24 -2.71
N SER A 68 -3.51 18.49 -2.63
CA SER A 68 -4.06 19.70 -3.27
C SER A 68 -5.15 20.46 -2.51
N GLY A 69 -5.34 20.21 -1.21
CA GLY A 69 -6.08 21.13 -0.32
C GLY A 69 -7.61 21.13 -0.46
N SER A 70 -8.19 20.19 -1.24
CA SER A 70 -9.63 20.00 -1.34
C SER A 70 -9.97 18.56 -0.96
N GLY A 71 -10.23 18.31 0.31
CA GLY A 71 -10.91 17.09 0.71
C GLY A 71 -12.25 16.97 -0.02
N LEU A 72 -12.70 15.74 -0.25
CA LEU A 72 -13.98 15.45 -0.89
C LEU A 72 -15.10 15.92 0.03
N ILE A 73 -16.01 16.75 -0.48
CA ILE A 73 -17.08 17.31 0.33
C ILE A 73 -18.21 16.30 0.44
N CYS A 74 -18.77 16.15 1.64
CA CYS A 74 -20.01 15.42 1.86
C CYS A 74 -21.20 16.35 1.58
N PRO A 75 -21.94 16.20 0.45
CA PRO A 75 -22.99 17.15 0.08
C PRO A 75 -24.28 16.96 0.88
N THR A 76 -24.47 15.80 1.51
CA THR A 76 -25.65 15.43 2.29
C THR A 76 -25.25 15.10 3.72
N ALA A 77 -26.14 15.35 4.68
CA ALA A 77 -25.90 14.93 6.06
C ALA A 77 -26.03 13.40 6.16
N VAL A 78 -25.22 12.79 7.01
CA VAL A 78 -25.24 11.33 7.26
C VAL A 78 -25.37 11.11 8.76
N SER A 79 -26.26 10.20 9.14
CA SER A 79 -26.59 9.93 10.53
C SER A 79 -25.73 8.80 11.09
N VAL A 80 -25.66 8.74 12.41
CA VAL A 80 -25.06 7.59 13.10
C VAL A 80 -25.81 6.32 12.74
N GLY A 81 -25.09 5.25 12.43
CA GLY A 81 -25.65 3.96 12.04
C GLY A 81 -25.86 3.77 10.54
N ASP A 82 -25.73 4.83 9.72
CA ASP A 82 -25.78 4.69 8.26
C ASP A 82 -24.57 3.88 7.74
N GLU A 83 -24.79 3.07 6.70
CA GLU A 83 -23.75 2.23 6.07
C GLU A 83 -23.24 2.82 4.74
N SER A 84 -23.63 4.05 4.41
CA SER A 84 -23.18 4.71 3.19
C SER A 84 -23.00 6.21 3.38
N ILE A 85 -22.09 6.77 2.60
CA ILE A 85 -21.81 8.21 2.57
C ILE A 85 -21.69 8.66 1.13
N VAL A 86 -22.30 9.80 0.81
CA VAL A 86 -22.15 10.44 -0.50
C VAL A 86 -21.00 11.42 -0.43
N LEU A 87 -20.09 11.37 -1.39
CA LEU A 87 -18.99 12.31 -1.55
C LEU A 87 -19.04 12.95 -2.93
N THR A 88 -18.72 14.23 -3.04
CA THR A 88 -18.52 14.87 -4.34
C THR A 88 -17.09 14.63 -4.79
N VAL A 89 -16.90 13.92 -5.91
CA VAL A 89 -15.59 13.65 -6.52
C VAL A 89 -14.93 14.98 -6.90
N GLY A 90 -13.62 15.10 -6.65
CA GLY A 90 -12.85 16.28 -7.03
C GLY A 90 -12.80 16.51 -8.55
N GLY A 91 -12.35 17.70 -8.96
CA GLY A 91 -12.37 18.11 -10.38
C GLY A 91 -11.29 17.47 -11.26
N THR A 92 -10.32 16.73 -10.70
CA THR A 92 -9.10 16.30 -11.41
C THR A 92 -9.05 14.80 -11.74
N GLY A 93 -9.87 13.97 -11.12
CA GLY A 93 -9.89 12.52 -11.32
C GLY A 93 -11.30 11.98 -11.33
N ALA A 94 -11.59 11.04 -12.24
CA ALA A 94 -12.79 10.22 -12.16
C ALA A 94 -12.53 9.04 -11.22
N VAL A 95 -13.57 8.58 -10.52
CA VAL A 95 -13.52 7.35 -9.74
C VAL A 95 -13.98 6.19 -10.62
N THR A 96 -13.16 5.16 -10.73
CA THR A 96 -13.54 3.93 -11.47
C THR A 96 -14.26 2.96 -10.54
N LEU A 97 -15.02 2.02 -11.12
CA LEU A 97 -15.81 1.05 -10.35
C LEU A 97 -14.93 0.31 -9.34
N ASN A 98 -15.30 0.38 -8.05
CA ASN A 98 -14.60 -0.29 -6.96
C ASN A 98 -13.09 -0.01 -6.85
N GLN A 99 -12.62 1.14 -7.36
CA GLN A 99 -11.22 1.57 -7.28
C GLN A 99 -10.67 1.60 -5.85
N TYR A 100 -11.53 1.94 -4.89
CA TYR A 100 -11.26 2.03 -3.45
C TYR A 100 -11.85 0.87 -2.62
N ALA A 101 -12.33 -0.21 -3.24
CA ALA A 101 -12.83 -1.36 -2.48
C ALA A 101 -11.71 -1.98 -1.63
N GLU A 102 -12.04 -2.44 -0.42
CA GLU A 102 -11.06 -2.85 0.60
C GLU A 102 -10.06 -1.74 0.99
N GLY A 103 -10.31 -0.48 0.61
CA GLY A 103 -9.54 0.71 0.98
C GLY A 103 -10.05 1.36 2.26
N THR A 104 -9.71 2.63 2.45
CA THR A 104 -10.10 3.41 3.63
C THR A 104 -10.66 4.77 3.22
N LEU A 105 -11.79 5.13 3.82
CA LEU A 105 -12.36 6.47 3.80
C LEU A 105 -12.01 7.15 5.11
N ASN A 106 -11.24 8.23 5.07
CA ASN A 106 -10.83 8.96 6.26
C ASN A 106 -11.51 10.33 6.30
N MET A 107 -12.16 10.64 7.42
CA MET A 107 -12.77 11.96 7.64
C MET A 107 -11.69 12.97 8.06
N ILE A 108 -11.49 14.00 7.26
CA ILE A 108 -10.36 14.94 7.40
C ILE A 108 -10.73 16.12 8.31
N SER A 109 -11.88 16.75 8.07
CA SER A 109 -12.30 17.95 8.79
C SER A 109 -13.81 18.02 8.95
N GLY A 110 -14.30 18.79 9.92
CA GLY A 110 -15.72 18.93 10.21
C GLY A 110 -16.18 17.94 11.27
N THR A 111 -17.45 17.54 11.24
CA THR A 111 -17.98 16.58 12.21
C THR A 111 -17.52 15.16 11.85
N GLY A 112 -17.18 14.37 12.87
CA GLY A 112 -16.64 13.02 12.67
C GLY A 112 -15.19 12.98 12.15
N SER A 113 -14.47 14.11 12.16
CA SER A 113 -13.05 14.16 11.77
C SER A 113 -12.18 13.22 12.61
N GLY A 114 -11.21 12.55 11.97
CA GLY A 114 -10.31 11.60 12.61
C GLY A 114 -10.84 10.16 12.68
N ILE A 115 -12.08 9.94 12.23
CA ILE A 115 -12.64 8.59 12.10
C ILE A 115 -12.34 8.07 10.69
N SER A 116 -11.85 6.84 10.61
CA SER A 116 -11.59 6.12 9.37
C SER A 116 -12.54 4.94 9.25
N TYR A 117 -13.09 4.76 8.06
CA TYR A 117 -14.04 3.70 7.72
C TYR A 117 -13.52 2.82 6.60
N LYS A 118 -13.91 1.54 6.61
CA LYS A 118 -13.59 0.56 5.58
C LYS A 118 -14.60 0.63 4.43
N ILE A 119 -14.09 0.71 3.21
CA ILE A 119 -14.91 0.80 2.01
C ILE A 119 -15.20 -0.60 1.49
N LYS A 120 -16.49 -0.94 1.38
CA LYS A 120 -16.98 -2.18 0.76
C LYS A 120 -17.03 -2.05 -0.75
N SER A 121 -17.70 -1.01 -1.24
CA SER A 121 -17.93 -0.80 -2.68
C SER A 121 -18.35 0.63 -3.02
N HIS A 122 -18.29 0.99 -4.30
CA HIS A 122 -18.84 2.23 -4.84
C HIS A 122 -18.98 2.11 -6.36
N ALA A 123 -19.93 2.83 -6.93
CA ALA A 123 -20.08 2.96 -8.37
C ALA A 123 -18.95 3.81 -8.98
N ALA A 124 -18.74 3.68 -10.29
CA ALA A 124 -17.94 4.65 -11.02
C ALA A 124 -18.63 6.01 -11.04
N ALA A 125 -17.85 7.08 -10.97
CA ALA A 125 -18.34 8.45 -11.04
C ALA A 125 -17.36 9.34 -11.80
N GLY A 126 -17.90 10.25 -12.60
CA GLY A 126 -17.12 11.27 -13.29
C GLY A 126 -16.56 12.33 -12.33
N THR A 127 -15.71 13.20 -12.86
CA THR A 127 -15.20 14.38 -12.13
C THR A 127 -16.35 15.29 -11.70
N THR A 128 -16.28 15.85 -10.49
CA THR A 128 -17.30 16.80 -9.98
C THR A 128 -18.70 16.19 -9.81
N VAL A 129 -18.82 14.86 -9.84
CA VAL A 129 -20.09 14.14 -9.65
C VAL A 129 -20.13 13.54 -8.24
N ALA A 130 -21.34 13.44 -7.66
CA ALA A 130 -21.55 12.74 -6.40
C ALA A 130 -21.37 11.21 -6.59
N VAL A 131 -20.65 10.58 -5.68
CA VAL A 131 -20.45 9.13 -5.61
C VAL A 131 -20.90 8.62 -4.24
N THR A 132 -21.68 7.55 -4.23
CA THR A 132 -22.04 6.85 -2.99
C THR A 132 -20.96 5.83 -2.67
N ILE A 133 -20.36 5.97 -1.50
CA ILE A 133 -19.42 5.02 -0.92
C ILE A 133 -20.18 4.16 0.08
N ASN A 134 -20.22 2.85 -0.17
CA ASN A 134 -20.79 1.88 0.74
C ASN A 134 -19.70 1.39 1.69
N LEU A 135 -19.97 1.47 2.98
CA LEU A 135 -19.09 1.00 4.05
C LEU A 135 -19.25 -0.51 4.25
N GLU A 136 -18.31 -1.11 4.97
CA GLU A 136 -18.44 -2.51 5.39
C GLU A 136 -19.58 -2.70 6.39
N ASP A 137 -20.21 -3.88 6.36
CA ASP A 137 -21.47 -4.18 7.09
C ASP A 137 -21.35 -4.09 8.62
N ASN A 138 -20.15 -3.90 9.17
CA ASN A 138 -19.91 -3.73 10.61
C ASN A 138 -19.19 -2.41 10.94
N ASP A 139 -19.06 -1.51 9.97
CA ASP A 139 -18.35 -0.23 10.11
C ASP A 139 -19.27 0.96 9.77
N SER A 140 -20.44 0.95 10.40
CA SER A 140 -21.44 2.02 10.27
C SER A 140 -20.92 3.35 10.80
N ILE A 141 -21.46 4.45 10.28
CA ILE A 141 -21.10 5.81 10.68
C ILE A 141 -21.22 5.99 12.20
N ALA A 142 -20.09 6.23 12.86
CA ALA A 142 -19.99 6.35 14.32
C ALA A 142 -20.30 7.75 14.87
N ALA A 143 -20.26 8.79 14.02
CA ALA A 143 -20.56 10.17 14.40
C ALA A 143 -21.28 10.87 13.25
N THR A 144 -22.25 11.73 13.58
CA THR A 144 -23.01 12.47 12.57
C THR A 144 -22.10 13.28 11.66
N ILE A 145 -22.33 13.17 10.36
CA ILE A 145 -21.59 13.89 9.33
C ILE A 145 -22.44 15.06 8.83
N ALA A 146 -21.92 16.28 8.96
CA ALA A 146 -22.59 17.50 8.52
C ALA A 146 -22.44 17.67 7.01
N ALA A 147 -23.51 18.12 6.37
CA ALA A 147 -23.51 18.46 4.95
C ALA A 147 -22.67 19.72 4.67
N GLY A 148 -21.92 19.72 3.58
CA GLY A 148 -21.25 20.87 3.00
C GLY A 148 -20.00 21.37 3.72
N THR A 149 -19.78 21.01 4.98
CA THR A 149 -18.64 21.45 5.79
C THR A 149 -17.67 20.33 6.17
N THR A 150 -18.14 19.08 6.14
CA THR A 150 -17.27 17.92 6.40
C THR A 150 -16.56 17.50 5.13
N THR A 151 -15.25 17.27 5.25
CA THR A 151 -14.41 16.78 4.15
C THR A 151 -13.83 15.40 4.44
N ALA A 152 -13.65 14.59 3.41
CA ALA A 152 -13.14 13.24 3.47
C ALA A 152 -12.00 13.00 2.46
N GLY A 153 -11.20 11.96 2.69
CA GLY A 153 -10.19 11.49 1.76
C GLY A 153 -10.31 9.99 1.53
N LEU A 154 -10.05 9.57 0.31
CA LEU A 154 -10.06 8.17 -0.10
C LEU A 154 -8.62 7.67 -0.26
N ARG A 155 -8.35 6.49 0.32
CA ARG A 155 -7.13 5.73 0.10
C ARG A 155 -7.48 4.34 -0.39
N LYS A 156 -6.72 3.87 -1.39
CA LYS A 156 -6.80 2.49 -1.87
C LYS A 156 -6.33 1.54 -0.76
N ASN A 157 -6.57 0.25 -0.95
CA ASN A 157 -5.94 -0.75 -0.07
C ASN A 157 -4.42 -0.63 -0.21
N LEU A 158 -3.71 -0.72 0.92
CA LEU A 158 -2.25 -0.66 0.99
C LEU A 158 -1.55 -1.63 0.03
N TYR A 159 -2.20 -2.77 -0.25
CA TYR A 159 -1.69 -3.84 -1.10
C TYR A 159 -2.36 -3.92 -2.48
N ASP A 160 -3.15 -2.92 -2.86
CA ASP A 160 -3.72 -2.81 -4.21
C ASP A 160 -2.87 -1.93 -5.11
N GLU A 161 -2.72 -2.34 -6.37
CA GLU A 161 -1.92 -1.67 -7.40
C GLU A 161 -0.51 -1.26 -6.95
N ILE A 162 0.20 -2.17 -6.30
CA ILE A 162 1.55 -1.91 -5.79
C ILE A 162 2.48 -1.45 -6.91
N THR A 163 3.38 -0.53 -6.57
CA THR A 163 4.35 0.03 -7.52
C THR A 163 5.77 -0.08 -6.99
N ILE A 164 6.72 -0.15 -7.92
CA ILE A 164 8.14 -0.14 -7.57
C ILE A 164 8.43 1.21 -6.92
N ARG A 165 9.21 1.19 -5.84
CA ARG A 165 9.67 2.44 -5.22
C ARG A 165 10.39 3.31 -6.25
N PRO A 166 9.95 4.56 -6.50
CA PRO A 166 10.58 5.44 -7.47
C PRO A 166 11.97 5.89 -7.00
N THR A 167 12.73 6.48 -7.92
CA THR A 167 13.98 7.21 -7.61
C THR A 167 13.69 8.57 -6.97
N GLY A 168 14.69 9.14 -6.29
CA GLY A 168 14.62 10.45 -5.68
C GLY A 168 13.64 10.52 -4.51
N SER A 169 13.35 11.75 -4.05
CA SER A 169 12.48 12.01 -2.88
C SER A 169 10.98 11.99 -3.19
N ALA A 170 10.58 11.29 -4.26
CA ALA A 170 9.21 11.23 -4.75
C ALA A 170 8.44 10.02 -4.15
N GLN A 171 8.75 9.63 -2.90
CA GLN A 171 8.03 8.53 -2.26
C GLN A 171 6.56 8.90 -2.01
N VAL A 172 5.66 8.09 -2.60
CA VAL A 172 4.22 8.34 -2.57
C VAL A 172 3.46 7.53 -1.51
N GLY A 173 4.15 6.61 -0.83
CA GLY A 173 3.58 5.72 0.19
C GLY A 173 4.66 4.97 0.99
N PRO A 174 4.27 4.23 2.05
CA PRO A 174 5.18 3.44 2.84
C PRO A 174 5.75 2.25 2.05
N VAL A 175 6.89 1.71 2.50
CA VAL A 175 7.43 0.45 1.98
C VAL A 175 6.56 -0.71 2.47
N ILE A 176 6.07 -1.50 1.51
CA ILE A 176 5.11 -2.58 1.78
C ILE A 176 5.70 -3.97 1.56
N GLY A 177 6.94 -4.07 1.07
CA GLY A 177 7.65 -5.35 1.00
C GLY A 177 8.59 -5.48 -0.19
N VAL A 178 9.17 -6.67 -0.31
CA VAL A 178 10.04 -7.07 -1.43
C VAL A 178 9.37 -8.21 -2.19
N LEU A 179 9.41 -8.15 -3.51
CA LEU A 179 8.77 -9.15 -4.36
C LEU A 179 9.71 -10.37 -4.55
N PRO A 180 9.34 -11.58 -4.11
CA PRO A 180 10.20 -12.77 -4.20
C PRO A 180 10.27 -13.36 -5.62
N VAL A 181 9.28 -13.08 -6.47
CA VAL A 181 9.16 -13.62 -7.84
C VAL A 181 8.61 -12.54 -8.78
N ALA A 182 9.02 -12.54 -10.04
CA ALA A 182 8.42 -11.63 -11.02
C ALA A 182 6.92 -11.92 -11.17
N ALA A 183 6.12 -10.86 -11.29
CA ALA A 183 4.67 -10.95 -11.44
C ALA A 183 4.24 -10.13 -12.66
N SER A 184 3.27 -10.63 -13.42
CA SER A 184 2.74 -9.87 -14.57
C SER A 184 1.93 -8.66 -14.08
N ALA A 185 1.72 -7.68 -14.97
CA ALA A 185 0.88 -6.54 -14.67
C ALA A 185 -0.52 -6.98 -14.20
N SER A 186 -1.06 -6.32 -13.18
CA SER A 186 -2.37 -6.63 -12.57
C SER A 186 -2.52 -8.02 -11.94
N PHE A 187 -1.45 -8.82 -11.82
CA PHE A 187 -1.50 -10.12 -11.15
C PHE A 187 -1.44 -9.96 -9.63
N TYR A 188 -2.00 -10.92 -8.93
CA TYR A 188 -1.87 -11.09 -7.49
C TYR A 188 -0.62 -11.90 -7.19
N CYS A 189 0.14 -11.46 -6.18
CA CYS A 189 1.40 -12.05 -5.76
C CYS A 189 1.61 -11.89 -4.25
N TRP A 190 2.64 -12.55 -3.73
CA TRP A 190 3.06 -12.42 -2.33
C TRP A 190 4.21 -11.42 -2.21
N LEU A 191 4.11 -10.47 -1.29
CA LEU A 191 5.20 -9.57 -0.91
C LEU A 191 5.83 -10.02 0.40
N GLN A 192 7.14 -10.21 0.42
CA GLN A 192 7.86 -10.54 1.65
C GLN A 192 8.02 -9.30 2.53
N LYS A 193 7.67 -9.45 3.82
CA LYS A 193 7.72 -8.39 4.85
C LYS A 193 8.80 -8.65 5.90
N THR A 194 9.05 -9.92 6.20
CA THR A 194 9.93 -10.34 7.29
C THR A 194 10.80 -11.52 6.88
N GLY A 195 12.00 -11.59 7.46
CA GLY A 195 12.94 -12.69 7.26
C GLY A 195 13.83 -12.52 6.03
N PRO A 196 14.68 -13.53 5.73
CA PRO A 196 15.69 -13.44 4.67
C PRO A 196 15.07 -13.29 3.27
N ALA A 197 15.32 -12.16 2.62
CA ALA A 197 14.83 -11.84 1.27
C ALA A 197 16.00 -11.46 0.35
N SER A 198 15.91 -11.89 -0.91
CA SER A 198 16.85 -11.44 -1.94
C SER A 198 16.46 -10.04 -2.41
N CYS A 199 17.35 -9.07 -2.20
CA CYS A 199 17.13 -7.66 -2.53
C CYS A 199 18.22 -7.16 -3.47
N ARG A 200 17.86 -6.38 -4.49
CA ARG A 200 18.81 -5.85 -5.46
C ARG A 200 19.55 -4.64 -4.91
N VAL A 201 20.88 -4.72 -4.86
CA VAL A 201 21.78 -3.68 -4.37
C VAL A 201 21.97 -2.60 -5.43
N SER A 202 21.93 -1.35 -4.99
CA SER A 202 22.19 -0.17 -5.83
C SER A 202 23.69 0.00 -6.13
N ALA A 203 24.13 1.22 -6.44
CA ALA A 203 25.50 1.53 -6.87
C ALA A 203 26.58 1.34 -5.78
N THR A 204 26.20 1.19 -4.52
CA THR A 204 27.15 1.05 -3.40
C THR A 204 27.07 -0.35 -2.82
N ALA A 205 28.22 -1.00 -2.69
CA ALA A 205 28.31 -2.30 -2.03
C ALA A 205 27.79 -2.22 -0.60
N ILE A 206 27.14 -3.30 -0.16
CA ILE A 206 26.69 -3.46 1.22
C ILE A 206 27.47 -4.57 1.89
N VAL A 207 27.74 -4.40 3.19
CA VAL A 207 28.48 -5.36 3.99
C VAL A 207 27.59 -5.90 5.10
N ILE A 208 27.95 -7.10 5.60
CA ILE A 208 27.18 -7.83 6.61
C ILE A 208 26.95 -6.94 7.84
N GLY A 209 25.73 -6.99 8.38
CA GLY A 209 25.34 -6.27 9.59
C GLY A 209 25.01 -4.79 9.38
N GLN A 210 25.16 -4.26 8.16
CA GLN A 210 24.72 -2.90 7.86
C GLN A 210 23.19 -2.84 7.80
N PRO A 211 22.56 -1.87 8.47
CA PRO A 211 21.17 -1.51 8.20
C PRO A 211 21.04 -1.09 6.73
N VAL A 212 19.99 -1.58 6.07
CA VAL A 212 19.70 -1.21 4.69
C VAL A 212 18.43 -0.36 4.61
N VAL A 213 18.42 0.57 3.68
CA VAL A 213 17.28 1.41 3.33
C VAL A 213 17.01 1.27 1.83
N ALA A 214 15.85 1.73 1.40
CA ALA A 214 15.57 1.75 -0.03
C ALA A 214 16.37 2.86 -0.73
N SER A 215 16.97 2.55 -1.88
CA SER A 215 17.85 3.46 -2.61
C SER A 215 17.07 4.57 -3.30
N THR A 216 17.59 5.79 -3.24
CA THR A 216 17.09 6.96 -3.99
C THR A 216 17.73 7.09 -5.39
N GLY A 217 18.86 6.43 -5.65
CA GLY A 217 19.56 6.50 -6.92
C GLY A 217 18.99 5.59 -8.02
N GLU A 218 18.40 4.46 -7.62
CA GLU A 218 17.91 3.42 -8.53
C GLU A 218 16.57 2.86 -8.04
N ALA A 219 15.56 2.81 -8.92
CA ALA A 219 14.20 2.43 -8.54
C ALA A 219 14.14 1.00 -7.97
N GLY A 220 13.47 0.86 -6.82
CA GLY A 220 13.26 -0.40 -6.11
C GLY A 220 14.53 -1.11 -5.64
N MET A 221 15.71 -0.48 -5.67
CA MET A 221 16.94 -1.08 -5.12
C MET A 221 17.13 -0.73 -3.65
N ILE A 222 18.09 -1.38 -3.00
CA ILE A 222 18.50 -1.12 -1.62
C ILE A 222 19.90 -0.50 -1.58
N THR A 223 20.19 0.21 -0.50
CA THR A 223 21.52 0.77 -0.19
C THR A 223 21.79 0.68 1.30
N ALA A 224 23.06 0.76 1.70
CA ALA A 224 23.40 0.92 3.12
C ALA A 224 22.79 2.21 3.66
N GLN A 225 22.29 2.15 4.90
CA GLN A 225 21.87 3.33 5.63
C GLN A 225 23.09 4.19 5.94
N VAL A 226 23.04 5.47 5.58
CA VAL A 226 24.10 6.44 5.88
C VAL A 226 23.53 7.48 6.84
N ALA A 227 24.33 7.91 7.81
CA ALA A 227 23.96 9.02 8.67
C ALA A 227 23.82 10.30 7.82
N SER A 228 22.60 10.81 7.70
CA SER A 228 22.29 12.03 6.95
C SER A 228 21.99 13.17 7.92
N THR A 229 22.71 14.28 7.80
CA THR A 229 22.42 15.53 8.55
C THR A 229 21.29 16.33 7.90
N THR A 230 20.87 15.95 6.70
CA THR A 230 19.79 16.60 5.92
C THR A 230 18.61 15.64 5.72
N ALA A 231 18.45 14.70 6.67
CA ALA A 231 17.52 13.58 6.65
C ALA A 231 16.27 13.80 5.79
N VAL A 232 16.31 13.33 4.55
CA VAL A 232 15.08 13.05 3.82
C VAL A 232 14.52 11.77 4.47
N ILE A 233 13.24 11.75 4.83
CA ILE A 233 12.57 10.67 5.58
C ILE A 233 12.87 9.27 4.99
N GLU A 234 13.08 9.24 3.69
CA GLU A 234 13.43 8.09 2.86
C GLU A 234 14.77 7.43 3.18
N GLU A 235 15.77 8.19 3.64
CA GLU A 235 17.12 7.70 3.96
C GLU A 235 17.20 7.12 5.38
N GLN A 236 16.12 7.23 6.17
CA GLN A 236 16.12 6.92 7.60
C GLN A 236 15.22 5.75 8.00
N MET A 237 14.39 5.22 7.11
CA MET A 237 13.52 4.06 7.41
C MET A 237 14.25 2.76 7.06
N PRO A 238 14.89 2.07 8.02
CA PRO A 238 15.51 0.78 7.76
C PRO A 238 14.45 -0.23 7.35
N ILE A 239 14.74 -0.96 6.27
CA ILE A 239 13.88 -2.06 5.78
C ILE A 239 14.37 -3.43 6.27
N GLY A 240 15.61 -3.50 6.79
CA GLY A 240 16.22 -4.72 7.28
C GLY A 240 17.73 -4.59 7.50
N ILE A 241 18.39 -5.73 7.69
CA ILE A 241 19.84 -5.84 7.93
C ILE A 241 20.48 -6.77 6.88
N ALA A 242 21.62 -6.36 6.31
CA ALA A 242 22.34 -7.18 5.34
C ALA A 242 22.94 -8.45 5.98
N MET A 243 22.67 -9.62 5.37
CA MET A 243 23.16 -10.92 5.83
C MET A 243 24.40 -11.41 5.07
N ASN A 244 24.70 -10.83 3.91
CA ASN A 244 25.90 -11.13 3.12
C ASN A 244 26.59 -9.83 2.64
N VAL A 245 27.83 -9.97 2.18
CA VAL A 245 28.49 -8.91 1.41
C VAL A 245 28.02 -9.04 -0.04
N SER A 246 27.70 -7.92 -0.67
CA SER A 246 27.31 -7.92 -2.09
C SER A 246 27.80 -6.65 -2.76
N ALA A 247 28.30 -6.80 -3.98
CA ALA A 247 28.77 -5.69 -4.78
C ALA A 247 27.59 -4.89 -5.34
N ALA A 248 27.92 -3.76 -5.97
CA ALA A 248 26.93 -2.94 -6.64
C ALA A 248 26.22 -3.71 -7.76
N SER A 249 24.92 -3.46 -7.93
CA SER A 249 24.08 -4.12 -8.95
C SER A 249 23.86 -5.64 -8.78
N GLU A 250 24.31 -6.24 -7.69
CA GLU A 250 24.08 -7.65 -7.37
C GLU A 250 22.82 -7.84 -6.48
N HIS A 251 22.49 -9.10 -6.18
CA HIS A 251 21.45 -9.42 -5.20
C HIS A 251 22.10 -9.80 -3.87
N SER A 252 21.62 -9.18 -2.80
CA SER A 252 22.04 -9.44 -1.44
C SER A 252 20.90 -10.07 -0.65
N LEU A 253 21.26 -10.95 0.28
CA LEU A 253 20.32 -11.47 1.25
C LEU A 253 20.19 -10.46 2.40
N VAL A 254 18.97 -10.01 2.64
CA VAL A 254 18.63 -9.06 3.71
C VAL A 254 17.59 -9.68 4.62
N ASP A 255 17.81 -9.61 5.92
CA ASP A 255 16.79 -9.95 6.90
C ASP A 255 15.81 -8.78 7.03
N LEU A 256 14.61 -8.93 6.47
CA LEU A 256 13.60 -7.87 6.45
C LEU A 256 12.90 -7.73 7.80
N THR A 257 12.63 -6.48 8.19
CA THR A 257 11.95 -6.14 9.46
C THR A 257 10.86 -5.07 9.24
N ILE A 258 10.09 -5.21 8.15
CA ILE A 258 9.10 -4.21 7.72
C ILE A 258 7.74 -4.40 8.44
N GLU A 259 7.63 -5.43 9.28
CA GLU A 259 6.48 -5.73 10.15
C GLU A 259 6.99 -6.24 11.51
#